data_AF-S8D585-F1
#
_entry.id   AF-S8D585-F1
#
_cell.length_a   1.000
_cell.length_b   1.000
_cell.length_c   1.000
_cell.angle_alpha   90.00
_cell.angle_beta   90.00
_cell.angle_gamma   90.00
#
_symmetry.space_group_name_H-M   'P 1'
#
loop_
_entity.id
_entity.type
_entity.pdbx_description
1 polymer ?
#
loop_
_entity_poly.entity_id
_entity_poly.type
_entity_poly.pdbx_seq_one_letter_code
_entity_poly.pdbx_strand_id
1 'polypeptide(L)'
;QEDNEEEDEEEAPPKDYIHVRARRGQATDAHSLAERVRREKISERMKILQSLVPGCSKVVTGKAVMLDEIINYVQSLQRQVEFLSMKLATINQRVVMNTETPVSKDV
;
A
#
# COMPACT_ATOMS: atom_id res chain seq x y z
N GLN A 1 27.36 66.03 24.91
CA GLN A 1 28.29 64.93 25.18
C GLN A 1 27.45 63.90 25.91
N GLU A 2 26.44 63.28 25.29
CA GLU A 2 26.50 62.48 24.05
C GLU A 2 27.70 61.55 24.10
N ASP A 3 27.44 60.26 24.32
CA ASP A 3 28.01 59.16 23.57
C ASP A 3 27.02 57.98 23.63
N ASN A 4 26.42 57.73 22.48
CA ASN A 4 25.42 56.72 22.13
C ASN A 4 26.22 55.61 21.43
N GLU A 5 26.39 54.45 22.08
CA GLU A 5 26.99 53.28 21.44
C GLU A 5 25.86 52.46 20.80
N GLU A 6 25.50 52.86 19.57
CA GLU A 6 24.71 52.05 18.64
C GLU A 6 25.62 50.93 18.10
N GLU A 7 25.28 49.68 18.43
CA GLU A 7 25.85 48.50 17.81
C GLU A 7 25.36 48.45 16.35
N ASP A 8 26.25 48.81 15.42
CA ASP A 8 26.07 48.64 13.97
C ASP A 8 25.82 47.16 13.65
N GLU A 9 24.55 46.78 13.48
CA GLU A 9 24.19 45.59 12.71
C GLU A 9 24.59 45.87 11.24
N GLU A 10 25.77 45.41 10.84
CA GLU A 10 26.19 45.37 9.44
C GLU A 10 25.15 44.57 8.62
N GLU A 11 24.18 45.29 8.01
CA GLU A 11 23.28 44.76 7.00
C GLU A 11 24.12 44.29 5.80
N ALA A 12 24.44 43.00 5.78
CA ALA A 12 25.02 42.35 4.62
C ALA A 12 24.12 42.62 3.40
N PRO A 13 24.70 42.99 2.24
CA PRO A 13 23.93 43.44 1.08
C PRO A 13 22.93 42.36 0.65
N PRO A 14 21.71 42.74 0.23
CA PRO A 14 20.70 41.79 -0.22
C PRO A 14 21.27 41.03 -1.42
N LYS A 15 21.67 39.78 -1.20
CA LYS A 15 22.08 38.89 -2.28
C LYS A 15 20.85 38.71 -3.17
N ASP A 16 20.99 39.00 -4.45
CA ASP A 16 20.00 38.68 -5.47
C ASP A 16 19.79 37.16 -5.49
N TYR A 17 18.89 36.67 -4.64
CA TYR A 17 18.51 35.27 -4.60
C TYR A 17 17.60 35.00 -5.79
N ILE A 18 18.17 34.44 -6.86
CA ILE A 18 17.37 33.84 -7.92
C ILE A 18 16.68 32.62 -7.30
N HIS A 19 15.36 32.72 -7.07
CA HIS A 19 14.55 31.58 -6.65
C HIS A 19 14.40 30.58 -7.80
N VAL A 20 15.44 29.79 -8.04
CA VAL A 20 15.34 28.60 -8.89
C VAL A 20 14.74 27.46 -8.09
N ARG A 21 13.80 26.74 -8.71
CA ARG A 21 13.28 25.48 -8.17
C ARG A 21 14.44 24.55 -7.86
N ALA A 22 14.61 24.16 -6.60
CA ALA A 22 15.57 23.14 -6.21
C ALA A 22 15.37 21.88 -7.06
N ARG A 23 16.46 21.34 -7.60
CA ARG A 23 16.43 20.11 -8.41
C ARG A 23 15.89 18.96 -7.56
N ARG A 24 15.20 18.02 -8.21
CA ARG A 24 14.70 16.81 -7.55
C ARG A 24 15.86 16.13 -6.82
N GLY A 25 15.76 16.00 -5.50
CA GLY A 25 16.84 15.42 -4.71
C GLY A 25 17.53 16.38 -3.73
N GLN A 26 17.47 17.68 -3.95
CA GLN A 26 18.30 18.69 -3.27
C GLN A 26 17.78 19.18 -1.92
N ALA A 27 16.59 18.75 -1.49
CA ALA A 27 16.15 19.05 -0.13
C ALA A 27 17.06 18.33 0.87
N THR A 28 17.84 19.10 1.62
CA THR A 28 18.78 18.63 2.65
C THR A 28 18.19 18.72 4.05
N ASP A 29 17.00 19.29 4.20
CA ASP A 29 16.32 19.36 5.50
C ASP A 29 15.82 17.96 5.93
N ALA A 30 15.89 17.69 7.23
CA ALA A 30 15.55 16.39 7.79
C ALA A 30 14.08 16.00 7.50
N HIS A 31 13.18 16.98 7.45
CA HIS A 31 11.76 16.75 7.21
C HIS A 31 11.50 16.25 5.77
N SER A 32 12.08 16.91 4.77
CA SER A 32 11.98 16.51 3.37
C SER A 32 12.63 15.16 3.11
N LEU A 33 13.74 14.83 3.79
CA LEU A 33 14.37 13.51 3.67
C LEU A 33 13.47 12.42 4.23
N ALA A 34 12.89 12.63 5.40
CA ALA A 34 11.95 11.69 6.02
C ALA A 34 10.72 11.45 5.12
N GLU A 35 10.14 12.51 4.54
CA GLU A 35 9.00 12.38 3.63
C GLU A 35 9.36 11.63 2.35
N ARG A 36 10.59 11.80 1.82
CA ARG A 36 11.06 11.02 0.66
C ARG A 36 11.06 9.53 0.97
N VAL A 37 11.66 9.14 2.09
CA VAL A 37 11.70 7.73 2.54
C VAL A 37 10.28 7.17 2.71
N ARG A 38 9.36 7.97 3.27
CA ARG A 38 7.95 7.56 3.39
C ARG A 38 7.31 7.28 2.03
N ARG A 39 7.53 8.16 1.03
CA ARG A 39 7.01 8.00 -0.33
C ARG A 39 7.62 6.81 -1.08
N GLU A 40 8.90 6.54 -0.86
CA GLU A 40 9.58 5.38 -1.42
C GLU A 40 8.98 4.08 -0.86
N LYS A 41 8.82 3.99 0.47
CA LYS A 41 8.17 2.85 1.13
C LYS A 41 6.75 2.61 0.63
N ILE A 42 5.96 3.66 0.43
CA ILE A 42 4.61 3.55 -0.16
C ILE A 42 4.70 3.02 -1.59
N SER A 43 5.65 3.53 -2.39
CA SER A 43 5.81 3.13 -3.79
C SER A 43 6.26 1.68 -3.93
N GLU A 44 7.10 1.18 -3.03
CA GLU A 44 7.49 -0.24 -2.99
C GLU A 44 6.29 -1.14 -2.67
N ARG A 45 5.52 -0.79 -1.63
CA ARG A 45 4.30 -1.54 -1.30
C ARG A 45 3.31 -1.58 -2.46
N MET A 46 3.14 -0.47 -3.18
CA MET A 46 2.31 -0.41 -4.37
C MET A 46 2.80 -1.35 -5.49
N LYS A 47 4.12 -1.45 -5.70
CA LYS A 47 4.69 -2.40 -6.68
C LYS A 47 4.45 -3.86 -6.30
N ILE A 48 4.60 -4.18 -5.01
CA ILE A 48 4.35 -5.54 -4.51
C ILE A 48 2.87 -5.89 -4.73
N LEU A 49 1.95 -5.00 -4.35
CA LEU A 49 0.52 -5.23 -4.57
C LEU A 49 0.18 -5.49 -6.05
N GLN A 50 0.75 -4.70 -6.98
CA GLN A 50 0.58 -4.92 -8.41
C GLN A 50 1.07 -6.29 -8.89
N SER A 51 2.14 -6.82 -8.30
CA SER A 51 2.68 -8.13 -8.69
C SER A 51 1.84 -9.31 -8.19
N LEU A 52 1.02 -9.10 -7.16
CA LEU A 52 0.20 -10.15 -6.55
C LEU A 52 -1.20 -10.25 -7.17
N VAL A 53 -1.70 -9.15 -7.74
CA VAL A 53 -3.08 -9.08 -8.25
C VAL A 53 -3.09 -9.22 -9.78
N PRO A 54 -3.77 -10.25 -10.32
CA PRO A 54 -3.92 -10.41 -11.76
C PRO A 54 -4.59 -9.19 -12.39
N GLY A 55 -4.11 -8.77 -13.57
CA GLY A 55 -4.67 -7.63 -14.32
C GLY A 55 -4.19 -6.25 -13.84
N CYS A 56 -3.47 -6.17 -12.72
CA CYS A 56 -3.08 -4.91 -12.10
C CYS A 56 -1.76 -4.34 -12.68
N SER A 57 -1.75 -4.04 -13.98
CA SER A 57 -0.56 -3.55 -14.69
C SER A 57 -0.39 -2.02 -14.60
N LYS A 58 0.87 -1.56 -14.54
CA LYS A 58 1.24 -0.13 -14.38
C LYS A 58 0.71 0.81 -15.47
N VAL A 59 0.44 0.29 -16.67
CA VAL A 59 0.18 1.10 -17.87
C VAL A 59 -1.31 1.37 -18.05
N VAL A 60 -2.17 0.46 -17.62
CA VAL A 60 -3.61 0.51 -17.93
C VAL A 60 -4.42 1.08 -16.76
N THR A 61 -3.90 1.04 -15.53
CA THR A 61 -4.70 1.28 -14.33
C THR A 61 -4.12 2.40 -13.46
N GLY A 62 -4.88 3.47 -13.25
CA GLY A 62 -4.51 4.56 -12.34
C GLY A 62 -4.39 4.09 -10.88
N LYS A 63 -3.69 4.85 -10.02
CA LYS A 63 -3.43 4.44 -8.62
C LYS A 63 -4.68 4.16 -7.78
N ALA A 64 -5.77 4.89 -8.00
CA ALA A 64 -7.03 4.66 -7.29
C ALA A 64 -7.69 3.36 -7.76
N VAL A 65 -7.85 3.21 -9.08
CA VAL A 65 -8.45 2.03 -9.70
C VAL A 65 -7.67 0.75 -9.37
N MET A 66 -6.33 0.83 -9.27
CA MET A 66 -5.48 -0.27 -8.80
C MET A 66 -5.92 -0.79 -7.42
N LEU A 67 -6.19 0.12 -6.48
CA LEU A 67 -6.61 -0.26 -5.14
C LEU A 67 -8.01 -0.88 -5.15
N ASP A 68 -8.92 -0.39 -5.98
CA ASP A 68 -10.25 -0.97 -6.15
C ASP A 68 -10.18 -2.39 -6.72
N GLU A 69 -9.33 -2.62 -7.74
CA GLU A 69 -9.07 -3.96 -8.29
C GLU A 69 -8.52 -4.91 -7.22
N ILE A 70 -7.59 -4.44 -6.38
CA ILE A 70 -7.04 -5.24 -5.28
C ILE A 70 -8.13 -5.63 -4.28
N ILE A 71 -8.99 -4.70 -3.89
CA ILE A 71 -10.11 -4.97 -2.97
C ILE A 71 -11.03 -6.04 -3.57
N ASN A 72 -11.39 -5.89 -4.84
CA ASN A 72 -12.23 -6.85 -5.56
C ASN A 72 -11.58 -8.24 -5.61
N TYR A 73 -10.27 -8.32 -5.85
CA TYR A 73 -9.55 -9.59 -5.87
C TYR A 73 -9.59 -10.29 -4.51
N VAL A 74 -9.34 -9.55 -3.41
CA VAL A 74 -9.43 -10.10 -2.05
C VAL A 74 -10.84 -10.63 -1.75
N GLN A 75 -11.89 -9.88 -2.08
CA GLN A 75 -13.27 -10.33 -1.90
C GLN A 75 -13.61 -11.56 -2.74
N SER A 76 -13.06 -11.67 -3.96
CA SER A 76 -13.23 -12.86 -4.79
C SER A 76 -12.57 -14.10 -4.19
N LEU A 77 -11.39 -13.95 -3.58
CA LEU A 77 -10.68 -15.03 -2.89
C LEU A 77 -11.43 -15.48 -1.64
N GLN A 78 -11.94 -14.54 -0.84
CA GLN A 78 -12.77 -14.85 0.33
C GLN A 78 -14.00 -15.70 -0.04
N ARG A 79 -14.72 -15.30 -1.10
CA ARG A 79 -15.87 -16.07 -1.62
C ARG A 79 -15.47 -17.46 -2.11
N GLN A 80 -14.33 -17.59 -2.77
CA GLN A 80 -13.82 -18.91 -3.20
C GLN A 80 -13.53 -19.82 -2.00
N VAL A 81 -12.90 -19.29 -0.95
CA VAL A 81 -12.62 -20.05 0.28
C VAL A 81 -13.92 -20.50 0.96
N GLU A 82 -14.90 -19.61 1.08
CA GLU A 82 -16.21 -19.93 1.66
C GLU A 82 -16.92 -21.03 0.85
N PHE A 83 -16.96 -20.89 -0.48
CA PHE A 83 -17.57 -21.87 -1.37
C PHE A 83 -16.90 -23.25 -1.28
N LEU A 84 -15.57 -23.29 -1.26
CA LEU A 84 -14.82 -24.53 -1.10
C LEU A 84 -15.06 -25.17 0.26
N SER A 85 -15.12 -24.36 1.32
CA SER A 85 -15.43 -24.83 2.69
C SER A 85 -16.82 -25.46 2.77
N MET A 86 -17.82 -24.83 2.13
CA MET A 86 -19.18 -25.36 2.05
C MET A 86 -19.22 -26.67 1.25
N LYS A 87 -18.55 -26.73 0.09
CA LYS A 87 -18.45 -27.98 -0.70
C LYS A 87 -17.78 -29.11 0.08
N LEU A 88 -16.72 -28.81 0.83
CA LEU A 88 -16.03 -29.80 1.65
C LEU A 88 -16.94 -30.30 2.77
N ALA A 89 -17.70 -29.43 3.41
CA ALA A 89 -18.69 -29.81 4.42
C ALA A 89 -19.78 -30.73 3.85
N THR A 90 -20.31 -30.43 2.66
CA THR A 90 -21.28 -31.30 1.98
C THR A 90 -20.67 -32.67 1.62
N ILE A 91 -19.42 -32.71 1.16
CA ILE A 91 -18.71 -33.97 0.88
C ILE A 91 -18.52 -34.75 2.18
N ASN A 92 -18.07 -34.11 3.24
CA ASN A 92 -17.88 -34.76 4.54
C ASN A 92 -19.19 -35.34 5.07
N GLN A 93 -20.31 -34.62 4.93
CA GLN A 93 -21.62 -35.12 5.31
C GLN A 93 -22.04 -36.33 4.45
N ARG A 94 -21.79 -36.33 3.14
CA ARG A 94 -22.05 -37.53 2.31
C ARG A 94 -21.19 -38.72 2.72
N VAL A 95 -19.93 -38.51 3.08
CA VAL A 95 -19.05 -39.59 3.55
C VAL A 95 -19.57 -40.17 4.87
N VAL A 96 -19.98 -39.33 5.82
CA VAL A 96 -20.59 -39.77 7.09
C VAL A 96 -21.90 -40.54 6.85
N MET A 97 -22.78 -40.03 5.99
CA MET A 97 -24.05 -40.71 5.66
C MET A 97 -23.82 -42.08 4.98
N ASN A 98 -22.75 -42.21 4.18
CA ASN A 98 -22.41 -43.49 3.54
C ASN A 98 -21.87 -44.51 4.56
N THR A 99 -21.20 -44.06 5.64
CA THR A 99 -20.70 -44.96 6.70
C THR A 99 -21.77 -45.42 7.69
N GLU A 100 -22.94 -44.78 7.72
CA GLU A 100 -24.06 -45.14 8.59
C GLU A 100 -25.14 -45.99 7.90
N THR A 101 -24.90 -46.47 6.68
CA THR A 101 -25.77 -47.51 6.11
C THR A 101 -25.53 -48.83 6.86
N PRO A 102 -26.46 -49.34 7.68
CA PRO A 102 -26.32 -50.68 8.20
C PRO A 102 -26.39 -51.61 7.00
N VAL A 103 -25.28 -52.29 6.71
CA VAL A 103 -25.29 -53.48 5.87
C VAL A 103 -26.21 -54.48 6.59
N SER A 104 -27.49 -54.50 6.22
CA SER A 104 -28.38 -55.60 6.52
C SER A 104 -27.72 -56.85 5.94
N LYS A 105 -27.09 -57.63 6.82
CA LYS A 105 -26.69 -59.00 6.52
C LYS A 105 -27.86 -59.87 6.93
N ASP A 106 -28.60 -60.31 5.92
CA ASP A 106 -29.38 -61.53 5.98
C ASP A 106 -28.48 -62.69 6.50
N VAL A 107 -28.92 -63.36 7.56
CA VAL A 107 -28.78 -64.80 7.89
C VAL A 107 -29.65 -65.11 9.11
#